data_AF-A0A819QC89-F1
#
_entry.id   AF-A0A819QC89-F1
#
_cell.length_a   1.000
_cell.length_b   1.000
_cell.length_c   1.000
_cell.angle_alpha   90.00
_cell.angle_beta   90.00
_cell.angle_gamma   90.00
#
_symmetry.space_group_name_H-M   'P 1'
#
loop_
_entity.id
_entity.type
_entity.pdbx_description
1 polymer ?
#
loop_
_entity_poly.entity_id
_entity_poly.type
_entity_poly.pdbx_seq_one_letter_code
_entity_poly.pdbx_strand_id
1 'polypeptide(L)'
;MDEYFNNTSQSCGLVPIVEPEVSQDGDHDLEECQRITEKVLATVYKALNDHHVYLEGTLLKPSMVTAGKNSTKKYSVEQVARATVVTLRRTVPTAVPGIMFLSV
;
A
#
# COMPACT_ATOMS: atom_id res chain seq x y z
N MET A 1 16.02 3.50 -4.73
CA MET A 1 16.18 3.18 -6.16
C MET A 1 14.85 3.35 -6.91
N ASP A 2 13.91 4.17 -6.39
CA ASP A 2 12.48 3.84 -6.54
C ASP A 2 11.59 4.97 -7.11
N GLU A 3 12.10 6.19 -7.28
CA GLU A 3 11.31 7.30 -7.89
C GLU A 3 11.32 7.31 -9.42
N TYR A 4 12.39 6.78 -10.05
CA TYR A 4 12.53 6.78 -11.51
C TYR A 4 11.91 5.57 -12.22
N PHE A 5 11.70 4.46 -11.51
CA PHE A 5 11.31 3.20 -12.13
C PHE A 5 9.93 3.27 -12.80
N ASN A 6 8.92 3.85 -12.15
CA ASN A 6 7.54 3.76 -12.62
C ASN A 6 7.27 4.51 -13.93
N ASN A 7 7.81 5.73 -14.09
CA ASN A 7 7.71 6.45 -15.36
C ASN A 7 8.54 5.74 -16.46
N THR A 8 9.70 5.18 -16.08
CA THR A 8 10.56 4.42 -17.02
C THR A 8 9.87 3.15 -17.51
N SER A 9 9.18 2.40 -16.64
CA SER A 9 8.43 1.20 -17.02
C SER A 9 7.33 1.54 -18.03
N GLN A 10 6.52 2.56 -17.75
CA GLN A 10 5.42 2.96 -18.64
C GLN A 10 5.94 3.50 -19.98
N SER A 11 7.07 4.21 -19.97
CA SER A 11 7.75 4.67 -21.20
C SER A 11 8.22 3.50 -22.09
N CYS A 12 8.46 2.33 -21.50
CA CYS A 12 8.80 1.09 -22.21
C CYS A 12 7.59 0.20 -22.51
N GLY A 13 6.36 0.65 -22.24
CA GLY A 13 5.14 -0.13 -22.43
C GLY A 13 4.92 -1.25 -21.40
N LEU A 14 5.60 -1.20 -20.25
CA LEU A 14 5.43 -2.14 -19.14
C LEU A 14 4.47 -1.59 -18.09
N VAL A 15 3.73 -2.49 -17.43
CA VAL A 15 2.85 -2.17 -16.30
C VAL A 15 3.66 -2.27 -15.00
N PRO A 16 3.95 -1.14 -14.31
CA PRO A 16 4.63 -1.19 -13.02
C PRO A 16 3.70 -1.72 -11.92
N ILE A 17 4.27 -2.55 -11.04
CA ILE A 17 3.68 -2.93 -9.76
C ILE A 17 4.33 -2.05 -8.69
N VAL A 18 3.53 -1.24 -8.01
CA VAL A 18 3.98 -0.36 -6.93
C VAL A 18 3.86 -1.13 -5.61
N GLU A 19 5.00 -1.42 -4.98
CA GLU A 19 5.08 -2.29 -3.79
C GLU A 19 5.62 -1.53 -2.57
N PRO A 20 4.79 -0.70 -1.91
CA PRO A 20 5.16 -0.09 -0.64
C PRO A 20 4.86 -1.07 0.51
N GLU A 21 5.91 -1.65 1.08
CA GLU A 21 5.80 -2.55 2.23
C GLU A 21 5.89 -1.76 3.55
N VAL A 22 4.90 -1.98 4.43
CA VAL A 22 5.00 -1.63 5.85
C VAL A 22 5.29 -2.92 6.61
N SER A 23 6.45 -2.99 7.27
CA SER A 23 6.90 -4.20 7.97
C SER A 23 5.96 -4.56 9.13
N GLN A 24 5.70 -5.87 9.26
CA GLN A 24 4.98 -6.46 10.39
C GLN A 24 5.88 -6.70 11.61
N ASP A 25 7.18 -6.40 11.52
CA ASP A 25 8.08 -6.62 12.63
C ASP A 25 7.84 -5.58 13.73
N GLY A 26 7.77 -6.04 14.98
CA GLY A 26 7.50 -5.21 16.16
C GLY A 26 6.25 -5.61 16.94
N ASP A 27 5.91 -4.79 17.93
CA ASP A 27 4.83 -4.99 18.90
C ASP A 27 3.67 -3.99 18.74
N HIS A 28 3.69 -3.21 17.66
CA HIS A 28 2.65 -2.23 17.32
C HIS A 28 1.27 -2.87 17.17
N ASP A 29 0.23 -2.10 17.46
CA ASP A 29 -1.15 -2.55 17.29
C ASP A 29 -1.70 -2.24 15.89
N LEU A 30 -2.95 -2.65 15.66
CA LEU A 30 -3.59 -2.59 14.35
C LEU A 30 -3.78 -1.13 13.92
N GLU A 31 -4.14 -0.26 14.86
CA GLU A 31 -4.38 1.15 14.65
C GLU A 31 -3.10 1.89 14.24
N GLU A 32 -1.97 1.56 14.87
CA GLU A 32 -0.67 2.12 14.51
C GLU A 32 -0.23 1.68 13.11
N CYS A 33 -0.37 0.39 12.78
CA CYS A 33 -0.13 -0.09 11.42
C CYS A 33 -1.03 0.64 10.41
N GLN A 34 -2.32 0.79 10.72
CA GLN A 34 -3.28 1.48 9.85
C GLN A 34 -2.83 2.92 9.56
N ARG A 35 -2.43 3.65 10.60
CA ARG A 35 -1.99 5.05 10.52
C ARG A 35 -0.72 5.19 9.67
N ILE A 36 0.25 4.30 9.86
CA ILE A 36 1.49 4.30 9.09
C ILE A 36 1.22 3.96 7.62
N THR A 37 0.42 2.93 7.35
CA THR A 37 0.05 2.55 5.98
C THR A 37 -0.71 3.67 5.26
N GLU A 38 -1.62 4.38 5.95
CA GLU A 38 -2.28 5.56 5.37
C GLU A 38 -1.26 6.65 4.98
N LYS A 39 -0.31 6.95 5.85
CA LYS A 39 0.74 7.95 5.56
C LYS A 39 1.64 7.54 4.39
N VAL A 40 2.06 6.27 4.36
CA VAL A 40 2.90 5.73 3.29
C VAL A 40 2.17 5.78 1.96
N LEU A 41 0.94 5.26 1.87
CA LEU A 41 0.18 5.27 0.63
C LEU A 41 -0.14 6.68 0.14
N ALA A 42 -0.48 7.61 1.03
CA ALA A 42 -0.68 9.01 0.65
C ALA A 42 0.59 9.64 0.05
N THR A 43 1.75 9.33 0.62
CA THR A 43 3.05 9.80 0.13
C THR A 43 3.38 9.18 -1.24
N VAL A 44 3.13 7.87 -1.39
CA VAL A 44 3.34 7.13 -2.64
C VAL A 44 2.48 7.73 -3.76
N TYR A 45 1.18 7.89 -3.56
CA TYR A 45 0.31 8.43 -4.62
C TYR A 45 0.58 9.90 -4.93
N LYS A 46 1.03 10.69 -3.95
CA LYS A 46 1.53 12.04 -4.21
C LYS A 46 2.76 12.00 -5.12
N ALA A 47 3.74 11.13 -4.82
CA ALA A 47 4.93 10.98 -5.64
C ALA A 47 4.58 10.48 -7.05
N LEU A 48 3.73 9.46 -7.19
CA LEU A 48 3.28 8.96 -8.50
C LEU A 48 2.65 10.08 -9.35
N ASN A 49 1.83 10.93 -8.74
CA ASN A 49 1.24 12.08 -9.42
C ASN A 49 2.30 13.14 -9.80
N ASP A 50 3.25 13.44 -8.92
CA ASP A 50 4.33 14.39 -9.20
C ASP A 50 5.26 13.92 -10.34
N HIS A 51 5.37 12.61 -10.51
CA HIS A 51 6.12 11.98 -11.60
C HIS A 51 5.26 11.65 -12.85
N HIS A 52 4.03 12.16 -12.90
CA HIS A 52 3.11 11.99 -14.04
C HIS A 52 2.82 10.53 -14.42
N VAL A 53 2.78 9.63 -13.43
CA VAL A 53 2.47 8.21 -13.66
C VAL A 53 0.99 8.04 -14.02
N TYR A 54 0.72 7.26 -15.08
CA TYR A 54 -0.63 6.91 -15.50
C TYR A 54 -1.19 5.80 -14.62
N LEU A 55 -2.07 6.14 -13.67
CA LEU A 55 -2.51 5.24 -12.60
C LEU A 55 -3.32 4.03 -13.10
N GLU A 56 -4.12 4.20 -14.15
CA GLU A 56 -4.88 3.13 -14.79
C GLU A 56 -3.97 2.06 -15.42
N GLY A 57 -2.70 2.41 -15.68
CA GLY A 57 -1.65 1.50 -16.14
C GLY A 57 -0.72 1.04 -15.01
N THR A 58 -1.19 1.00 -13.76
CA THR A 58 -0.41 0.51 -12.60
C THR A 58 -1.16 -0.60 -11.86
N LEU A 59 -0.44 -1.36 -11.03
CA LEU A 59 -1.04 -2.19 -9.99
C LEU A 59 -0.42 -1.83 -8.63
N LEU A 60 -1.21 -1.86 -7.56
CA LEU A 60 -0.71 -1.70 -6.20
C LEU A 60 -0.51 -3.09 -5.56
N LYS A 61 0.64 -3.30 -4.91
CA LYS A 61 0.94 -4.51 -4.14
C LYS A 61 1.33 -4.16 -2.71
N PRO A 62 0.35 -3.84 -1.83
CA PRO A 62 0.63 -3.44 -0.46
C PRO A 62 0.60 -4.65 0.49
N SER A 63 1.12 -4.47 1.69
CA SER A 63 0.81 -5.35 2.84
C SER A 63 -0.63 -5.11 3.32
N MET A 64 -1.26 -6.14 3.89
CA MET A 64 -2.49 -5.94 4.66
C MET A 64 -2.20 -5.15 5.95
N VAL A 65 -3.20 -4.45 6.47
CA VAL A 65 -3.07 -3.76 7.76
C VAL A 65 -3.24 -4.78 8.87
N THR A 66 -2.13 -5.14 9.51
CA THR A 66 -2.07 -6.15 10.59
C THR A 66 -1.28 -5.60 11.76
N ALA A 67 -1.60 -6.04 12.97
CA ALA A 67 -0.74 -5.79 14.12
C ALA A 67 0.63 -6.46 13.93
N GLY A 68 1.64 -5.96 14.65
CA GLY A 68 2.99 -6.50 14.58
C GLY A 68 3.04 -7.95 15.07
N LYS A 69 4.01 -8.72 14.57
CA LYS A 69 4.19 -10.15 14.92
C LYS A 69 4.30 -10.39 16.43
N ASN A 70 4.88 -9.44 17.16
CA ASN A 70 5.08 -9.51 18.61
C ASN A 70 3.96 -8.79 19.40
N SER A 71 2.88 -8.37 18.74
CA SER A 71 1.79 -7.68 19.43
C SER A 71 1.07 -8.61 20.41
N THR A 72 0.84 -8.11 21.62
CA THR A 72 0.09 -8.81 22.68
C THR A 72 -1.42 -8.81 22.40
N LYS A 73 -1.91 -7.87 21.59
CA LYS A 73 -3.30 -7.78 21.16
C LYS A 73 -3.53 -8.70 19.96
N LYS A 74 -4.63 -9.46 19.98
CA LYS A 74 -5.07 -10.28 18.84
C LYS A 74 -6.28 -9.63 18.18
N TYR A 75 -6.31 -9.69 16.86
CA TYR A 75 -7.37 -9.12 16.03
C TYR A 75 -7.99 -10.23 15.18
N SER A 76 -9.30 -10.15 15.01
CA SER A 76 -10.05 -11.00 14.09
C SER A 76 -9.73 -10.67 12.63
N VAL A 77 -10.01 -11.62 11.74
CA VAL A 77 -9.85 -11.43 10.29
C VAL A 77 -10.74 -10.28 9.80
N GLU A 78 -11.93 -10.13 10.39
CA GLU A 78 -12.88 -9.05 10.08
C GLU A 78 -12.33 -7.67 10.45
N GLN A 79 -11.59 -7.57 11.57
CA GLN A 79 -10.93 -6.33 11.98
C GLN A 79 -9.79 -5.96 11.03
N VAL A 80 -8.94 -6.93 10.67
CA VAL A 80 -7.86 -6.76 9.69
C VAL A 80 -8.42 -6.34 8.33
N ALA A 81 -9.46 -7.03 7.85
CA ALA A 81 -10.11 -6.72 6.59
C ALA A 81 -10.71 -5.31 6.59
N ARG A 82 -11.40 -4.94 7.68
CA ARG A 82 -11.98 -3.59 7.82
C ARG A 82 -10.91 -2.52 7.84
N ALA A 83 -9.86 -2.68 8.64
CA ALA A 83 -8.75 -1.72 8.71
C ALA A 83 -8.09 -1.55 7.34
N THR A 84 -7.79 -2.67 6.67
CA THR A 84 -7.19 -2.67 5.34
C THR A 84 -8.06 -1.95 4.30
N VAL A 85 -9.34 -2.31 4.19
CA VAL A 85 -10.26 -1.68 3.22
C VAL A 85 -10.46 -0.19 3.52
N VAL A 86 -10.55 0.20 4.79
CA VAL A 86 -10.67 1.61 5.19
C VAL A 86 -9.42 2.39 4.79
N THR A 87 -8.23 1.86 5.06
CA THR A 87 -6.96 2.48 4.64
C THR A 87 -6.91 2.68 3.14
N LEU A 88 -7.23 1.65 2.35
CA LEU A 88 -7.20 1.74 0.89
C LEU A 88 -8.20 2.80 0.38
N ARG A 89 -9.42 2.83 0.93
CA ARG A 89 -10.43 3.83 0.55
C ARG A 89 -10.04 5.27 0.90
N ARG A 90 -9.16 5.47 1.87
CA ARG A 90 -8.68 6.79 2.29
C ARG A 90 -7.53 7.31 1.43
N THR A 91 -6.79 6.44 0.75
CA THR A 91 -5.50 6.80 0.14
C THR A 91 -5.32 6.40 -1.32
N VAL A 92 -6.03 5.38 -1.80
CA VAL A 92 -5.88 4.85 -3.16
C VAL A 92 -6.89 5.52 -4.11
N PRO A 93 -6.44 6.23 -5.15
CA PRO A 93 -7.34 6.76 -6.17
C PRO A 93 -8.09 5.64 -6.90
N THR A 94 -9.36 5.87 -7.24
CA THR A 94 -10.21 4.88 -7.93
C THR A 94 -9.76 4.54 -9.35
N ALA A 95 -8.82 5.30 -9.91
CA ALA A 95 -8.21 5.04 -11.20
C ALA A 95 -7.31 3.78 -11.18
N VAL A 96 -6.78 3.40 -10.02
CA VAL A 96 -5.92 2.21 -9.89
C VAL A 96 -6.79 0.95 -10.09
N PRO A 97 -6.52 0.11 -11.10
CA PRO A 97 -7.42 -0.95 -11.52
C PRO A 97 -7.37 -2.19 -10.62
N GLY A 98 -6.30 -2.36 -9.83
CA GLY A 98 -6.11 -3.57 -9.04
C GLY A 98 -5.16 -3.42 -7.87
N ILE A 99 -5.47 -4.17 -6.81
CA ILE A 99 -4.70 -4.26 -5.58
C ILE A 99 -4.41 -5.76 -5.34
N MET A 100 -3.13 -6.13 -5.37
CA MET A 100 -2.65 -7.51 -5.28
C MET A 100 -1.82 -7.66 -4.01
N PHE A 101 -2.45 -8.04 -2.89
CA PHE A 101 -1.78 -8.09 -1.59
C PHE A 101 -0.56 -9.02 -1.57
N LEU A 102 0.46 -8.60 -0.81
CA LEU A 102 1.55 -9.48 -0.40
C LEU A 102 1.03 -10.62 0.48
N SER A 103 1.53 -11.82 0.24
CA SER A 103 1.38 -12.94 1.17
C SER A 103 2.60 -12.93 2.09
N VAL A 104 2.43 -12.39 3.29
CA VAL A 104 3.40 -12.46 4.40
C VAL A 104 2.92 -13.43 5.46
#